data_AF-A0AA88JD91-F1
#
_entry.id   AF-A0AA88JD91-F1
#
_cell.length_a   1.000
_cell.length_b   1.000
_cell.length_c   1.000
_cell.angle_alpha   90.00
_cell.angle_beta   90.00
_cell.angle_gamma   90.00
#
_symmetry.space_group_name_H-M   'P 1'
#
loop_
_entity.id
_entity.type
_entity.pdbx_description
1 polymer ?
#
loop_
_entity_poly.entity_id
_entity_poly.type
_entity_poly.pdbx_seq_one_letter_code
_entity_poly.pdbx_strand_id
1 'polypeptide(L)'
;MWKVKYGAGTEDPHLFSTNNFLGRQIFEFDPNAGTPEKRAQVEDARQNFYRNRYKVKPCSDHIWRLQMLRENNFKQTIPQVKVEDGEEITFQKADAAMRRSMNFWSALQSPHGHWPAENAGVMFYIPPLVFCMYISGTIDTVFNEHHKREMLWYMYCHQNEDGGWGLHIEGPSMMMCTVLNYLAMRILGEGPDGGLDNACARARKWILDNGGAMGSGSWGKTWMAILGVYEWDGCNPMPPEFWFYPSVVPLHPSKMFCHCRLTFMPMSYLYGRKFVGAITPLIQQFREEIYNEPYKNIKWSKMRHVCAKADNYYPHGSVQRLLWDIVYYIGESVINTWPFN
;
A
#
# COMPACT_ATOMS: atom_id res chain seq x y z
N MET A 1 16.08 -17.50 -4.16
CA MET A 1 14.71 -17.66 -4.69
C MET A 1 13.74 -17.57 -3.52
N TRP A 2 12.62 -16.86 -3.68
CA TRP A 2 11.59 -16.81 -2.65
C TRP A 2 10.90 -18.17 -2.52
N LYS A 3 10.70 -18.61 -1.28
CA LYS A 3 9.97 -19.82 -0.93
C LYS A 3 8.83 -19.50 0.01
N VAL A 4 7.66 -20.07 -0.26
CA VAL A 4 6.59 -20.14 0.74
C VAL A 4 7.06 -20.95 1.94
N LYS A 5 6.88 -20.39 3.14
CA LYS A 5 6.96 -21.09 4.42
C LYS A 5 5.61 -21.02 5.11
N TYR A 6 5.17 -22.14 5.64
CA TYR A 6 3.94 -22.23 6.42
C TYR A 6 4.26 -22.04 7.90
N GLY A 7 3.33 -21.44 8.64
CA GLY A 7 3.48 -21.22 10.07
C GLY A 7 3.67 -22.52 10.84
N ALA A 8 4.85 -22.70 11.42
CA ALA A 8 5.11 -23.75 12.40
C ALA A 8 5.25 -23.11 13.78
N GLY A 9 5.20 -23.91 14.84
CA GLY A 9 5.55 -23.43 16.18
C GLY A 9 6.92 -22.73 16.15
N THR A 10 7.00 -21.57 16.80
CA THR A 10 8.22 -20.74 16.85
C THR A 10 8.70 -20.63 18.29
N GLU A 11 10.02 -20.64 18.48
CA GLU A 11 10.66 -20.30 19.76
C GLU A 11 10.86 -18.78 19.91
N ASP A 12 10.41 -17.98 18.93
CA ASP A 12 10.50 -16.52 18.98
C ASP A 12 9.57 -15.95 20.08
N PRO A 13 10.14 -15.33 21.13
CA PRO A 13 9.37 -14.80 22.26
C PRO A 13 8.46 -13.62 21.87
N HIS A 14 8.64 -13.04 20.69
CA HIS A 14 7.82 -11.94 20.19
C HIS A 14 6.61 -12.40 19.38
N LEU A 15 6.50 -13.69 19.07
CA LEU A 15 5.41 -14.23 18.29
C LEU A 15 4.45 -15.05 19.17
N PHE A 16 3.17 -14.67 19.17
CA PHE A 16 2.10 -15.38 19.88
C PHE A 16 0.99 -15.80 18.91
N SER A 17 0.49 -17.03 19.07
CA SER A 17 -0.71 -17.51 18.38
C SER A 17 -1.50 -18.46 19.26
N THR A 18 -2.83 -18.36 19.22
CA THR A 18 -3.74 -19.27 19.93
C THR A 18 -3.92 -20.62 19.22
N ASN A 19 -3.43 -20.74 17.98
CA ASN A 19 -3.58 -21.91 17.12
C ASN A 19 -2.25 -22.38 16.48
N ASN A 20 -1.10 -22.10 17.12
CA ASN A 20 0.24 -22.47 16.63
C ASN A 20 0.53 -22.02 15.18
N PHE A 21 0.05 -20.84 14.79
CA PHE A 21 0.24 -20.23 13.47
C PHE A 21 -0.35 -21.05 12.29
N LEU A 22 -1.23 -22.02 12.57
CA LEU A 22 -2.00 -22.71 11.53
C LEU A 22 -2.78 -21.70 10.69
N GLY A 23 -2.82 -21.94 9.38
CA GLY A 23 -3.43 -21.03 8.41
C GLY A 23 -2.56 -19.84 7.99
N ARG A 24 -1.33 -19.70 8.51
CA ARG A 24 -0.41 -18.61 8.14
C ARG A 24 0.66 -19.07 7.15
N GLN A 25 1.13 -18.13 6.33
CA GLN A 25 2.27 -18.31 5.45
C GLN A 25 3.07 -17.01 5.33
N ILE A 26 4.34 -17.15 4.98
CA ILE A 26 5.23 -16.05 4.60
C ILE A 26 6.05 -16.46 3.38
N PHE A 27 6.67 -15.49 2.71
CA PHE A 27 7.74 -15.74 1.77
C PHE A 27 9.09 -15.50 2.46
N GLU A 28 10.00 -16.44 2.33
CA GLU A 28 11.39 -16.30 2.78
C GLU A 28 12.33 -16.43 1.59
N PHE A 29 13.34 -15.57 1.51
CA PHE A 29 14.34 -15.66 0.48
C PHE A 29 15.45 -16.64 0.87
N ASP A 30 15.69 -17.64 0.03
CA ASP A 30 16.81 -18.57 0.17
C ASP A 30 17.75 -18.43 -1.04
N PRO A 31 19.01 -17.98 -0.89
CA PRO A 31 19.96 -17.80 -1.99
C PRO A 31 20.35 -19.12 -2.68
N ASN A 32 20.22 -20.25 -1.96
CA ASN A 32 20.58 -21.59 -2.44
C ASN A 32 19.36 -22.35 -3.01
N ALA A 33 18.14 -21.86 -2.79
CA ALA A 33 16.94 -22.49 -3.30
C ALA A 33 16.85 -22.55 -4.83
N GLY A 34 16.44 -23.72 -5.34
CA GLY A 34 16.13 -23.97 -6.76
C GLY A 34 17.36 -24.16 -7.65
N THR A 35 17.21 -24.98 -8.69
CA THR A 35 18.22 -25.13 -9.75
C THR A 35 18.26 -23.88 -10.63
N PRO A 36 19.32 -23.66 -11.44
CA PRO A 36 19.39 -22.54 -12.38
C PRO A 36 18.15 -22.43 -13.28
N GLU A 37 17.64 -23.56 -13.76
CA GLU A 37 16.45 -23.62 -14.62
C GLU A 37 15.19 -23.17 -13.87
N LYS A 38 15.03 -23.59 -12.60
CA LYS A 38 13.90 -23.18 -11.76
C LYS A 38 13.93 -21.68 -11.48
N ARG A 39 15.12 -21.12 -11.24
CA ARG A 39 15.31 -19.68 -11.03
C ARG A 39 15.00 -18.90 -12.31
N ALA A 40 15.47 -19.39 -13.47
CA ALA A 40 15.18 -18.79 -14.77
C ALA A 40 13.68 -18.78 -15.08
N GLN A 41 12.93 -19.84 -14.74
CA GLN A 41 11.47 -19.88 -14.92
C GLN A 41 10.74 -18.84 -14.06
N VAL A 42 11.21 -18.58 -12.84
CA VAL A 42 10.63 -17.52 -11.98
C VAL A 42 10.94 -16.14 -12.55
N GLU A 43 12.15 -15.92 -13.06
CA GLU A 43 12.51 -14.66 -13.70
C GLU A 43 11.73 -14.44 -15.01
N ASP A 44 11.54 -15.46 -15.83
CA ASP A 44 10.72 -15.35 -17.04
C ASP A 44 9.26 -15.01 -16.71
N ALA A 45 8.67 -15.65 -15.68
CA ALA A 45 7.34 -15.30 -15.19
C ALA A 45 7.23 -13.84 -14.74
N ARG A 46 8.25 -13.35 -14.01
CA ARG A 46 8.35 -11.96 -13.56
C ARG A 46 8.42 -10.98 -14.74
N GLN A 47 9.30 -11.24 -15.70
CA GLN A 47 9.45 -10.39 -16.89
C GLN A 47 8.22 -10.46 -17.80
N ASN A 48 7.58 -11.62 -17.91
CA ASN A 48 6.32 -11.79 -18.63
C ASN A 48 5.22 -10.91 -18.03
N PHE A 49 5.07 -10.92 -16.69
CA PHE A 49 4.13 -10.04 -16.02
C PHE A 49 4.44 -8.57 -16.30
N TYR A 50 5.70 -8.15 -16.15
CA TYR A 50 6.08 -6.75 -16.42
C TYR A 50 5.75 -6.32 -17.86
N ARG A 51 6.01 -7.16 -18.87
CA ARG A 51 5.66 -6.86 -20.28
C ARG A 51 4.14 -6.77 -20.51
N ASN A 52 3.33 -7.48 -19.73
CA ASN A 52 1.88 -7.55 -19.91
C ASN A 52 1.07 -6.78 -18.85
N ARG A 53 1.75 -6.05 -17.94
CA ARG A 53 1.15 -5.39 -16.78
C ARG A 53 0.02 -4.42 -17.12
N TYR A 54 0.00 -3.84 -18.31
CA TYR A 54 -1.07 -2.94 -18.75
C TYR A 54 -2.29 -3.67 -19.34
N LYS A 55 -2.15 -4.95 -19.69
CA LYS A 55 -3.25 -5.79 -20.18
C LYS A 55 -3.91 -6.57 -19.05
N VAL A 56 -3.12 -7.05 -18.11
CA VAL A 56 -3.58 -7.80 -16.93
C VAL A 56 -2.89 -7.21 -15.70
N LYS A 57 -3.68 -6.53 -14.87
CA LYS A 57 -3.18 -5.80 -13.69
C LYS A 57 -2.82 -6.72 -12.52
N PRO A 58 -3.60 -7.77 -12.17
CA PRO A 58 -3.26 -8.66 -11.06
C PRO A 58 -2.21 -9.70 -11.46
N CYS A 59 -1.30 -10.07 -10.56
CA CYS A 59 -0.25 -11.05 -10.85
C CYS A 59 -0.76 -12.50 -10.91
N SER A 60 -2.01 -12.72 -10.50
CA SER A 60 -2.69 -14.03 -10.48
C SER A 60 -1.90 -15.09 -9.68
N ASP A 61 -1.19 -14.67 -8.63
CA ASP A 61 -0.35 -15.52 -7.78
C ASP A 61 0.58 -16.44 -8.56
N HIS A 62 1.08 -16.01 -9.72
CA HIS A 62 1.67 -16.94 -10.68
C HIS A 62 2.92 -17.64 -10.12
N ILE A 63 3.81 -16.89 -9.45
CA ILE A 63 5.02 -17.43 -8.83
C ILE A 63 4.66 -18.42 -7.71
N TRP A 64 3.66 -18.09 -6.89
CA TRP A 64 3.16 -18.99 -5.84
C TRP A 64 2.61 -20.29 -6.43
N ARG A 65 1.74 -20.22 -7.44
CA ARG A 65 1.19 -21.40 -8.13
C ARG A 65 2.28 -22.25 -8.74
N LEU A 66 3.28 -21.64 -9.39
CA LEU A 66 4.44 -22.37 -9.93
C LEU A 66 5.18 -23.16 -8.83
N GLN A 67 5.34 -22.58 -7.65
CA GLN A 67 5.98 -23.27 -6.53
C GLN A 67 5.12 -24.43 -6.01
N MET A 68 3.85 -24.17 -5.68
CA MET A 68 2.94 -25.17 -5.10
C MET A 68 2.73 -26.39 -6.00
N LEU A 69 2.47 -26.16 -7.29
CA LEU A 69 2.25 -27.26 -8.23
C LEU A 69 3.50 -28.13 -8.40
N ARG A 70 4.70 -27.53 -8.33
CA ARG A 70 5.96 -28.27 -8.37
C ARG A 70 6.17 -29.09 -7.11
N GLU A 71 5.96 -28.51 -5.94
CA GLU A 71 6.11 -29.22 -4.65
C GLU A 71 5.15 -30.41 -4.54
N ASN A 72 3.93 -30.27 -5.08
CA ASN A 72 2.94 -31.34 -5.13
C ASN A 72 3.12 -32.30 -6.32
N ASN A 73 4.21 -32.19 -7.09
CA ASN A 73 4.47 -32.97 -8.32
C ASN A 73 3.25 -33.01 -9.27
N PHE A 74 2.47 -31.93 -9.29
CA PHE A 74 1.19 -31.89 -9.97
C PHE A 74 1.38 -31.87 -11.49
N LYS A 75 0.56 -32.68 -12.17
CA LYS A 75 0.40 -32.64 -13.62
C LYS A 75 -1.08 -32.54 -13.93
N GLN A 76 -1.46 -31.51 -14.69
CA GLN A 76 -2.84 -31.38 -15.13
C GLN A 76 -3.11 -32.41 -16.23
N THR A 77 -3.79 -33.50 -15.88
CA THR A 77 -4.15 -34.58 -16.81
C THR A 77 -5.48 -34.33 -17.52
N ILE A 78 -6.32 -33.43 -17.00
CA ILE A 78 -7.62 -33.11 -17.60
C ILE A 78 -7.43 -31.98 -18.62
N PRO A 79 -7.75 -32.22 -19.91
CA PRO A 79 -7.54 -31.24 -20.98
C PRO A 79 -8.38 -29.97 -20.75
N GLN A 80 -7.87 -28.83 -21.21
CA GLN A 80 -8.61 -27.58 -21.13
C GLN A 80 -9.86 -27.64 -22.01
N VAL A 81 -11.01 -27.35 -21.42
CA VAL A 81 -12.26 -27.13 -22.16
C VAL A 81 -12.19 -25.76 -22.82
N LYS A 82 -12.39 -25.71 -24.14
CA LYS A 82 -12.58 -24.48 -24.90
C LYS A 82 -14.03 -24.43 -25.35
N VAL A 83 -14.66 -23.27 -25.17
CA VAL A 83 -16.02 -22.99 -25.64
C VAL A 83 -15.89 -21.75 -26.52
N GLU A 84 -16.28 -21.88 -27.78
CA GLU A 84 -16.23 -20.77 -28.73
C GLU A 84 -17.45 -19.85 -28.57
N ASP A 85 -17.36 -18.60 -29.05
CA ASP A 85 -18.47 -17.65 -28.98
C ASP A 85 -19.70 -18.18 -29.73
N GLY A 86 -20.84 -18.23 -29.03
CA GLY A 86 -22.11 -18.74 -29.57
C GLY A 86 -22.26 -20.27 -29.51
N GLU A 87 -21.27 -21.00 -29.00
CA GLU A 87 -21.35 -22.44 -28.81
C GLU A 87 -22.18 -22.82 -27.56
N GLU A 88 -23.03 -23.84 -27.67
CA GLU A 88 -23.81 -24.34 -26.54
C GLU A 88 -22.92 -25.03 -25.48
N ILE A 89 -23.10 -24.64 -24.21
CA ILE A 89 -22.40 -25.25 -23.07
C ILE A 89 -23.13 -26.54 -22.68
N THR A 90 -22.60 -27.68 -23.14
CA THR A 90 -23.14 -28.99 -22.76
C THR A 90 -22.75 -29.38 -21.32
N PHE A 91 -23.52 -30.29 -20.73
CA PHE A 91 -23.22 -30.87 -19.42
C PHE A 91 -21.80 -31.47 -19.36
N GLN A 92 -21.37 -32.16 -20.41
CA GLN A 92 -20.05 -32.80 -20.47
C GLN A 92 -18.92 -31.76 -20.43
N LYS A 93 -19.09 -30.62 -21.10
CA LYS A 93 -18.11 -29.52 -21.05
C LYS A 93 -18.04 -28.89 -19.67
N ALA A 94 -19.19 -28.66 -19.04
CA ALA A 94 -19.27 -28.12 -17.70
C ALA A 94 -18.64 -29.08 -16.67
N ASP A 95 -18.97 -30.37 -16.71
CA ASP A 95 -18.41 -31.40 -15.81
C ASP A 95 -16.89 -31.53 -16.00
N ALA A 96 -16.40 -31.56 -17.25
CA ALA A 96 -14.96 -31.61 -17.52
C ALA A 96 -14.23 -30.36 -17.00
N ALA A 97 -14.79 -29.16 -17.20
CA ALA A 97 -14.22 -27.90 -16.70
C ALA A 97 -14.21 -27.83 -15.17
N MET A 98 -15.28 -28.31 -14.53
CA MET A 98 -15.39 -28.42 -13.07
C MET A 98 -14.33 -29.39 -12.53
N ARG A 99 -14.26 -30.62 -13.05
CA ARG A 99 -13.27 -31.63 -12.60
C ARG A 99 -11.85 -31.14 -12.78
N ARG A 100 -11.56 -30.48 -13.91
CA ARG A 100 -10.25 -29.87 -14.16
C ARG A 100 -9.90 -28.81 -13.12
N SER A 101 -10.87 -27.96 -12.78
CA SER A 101 -10.72 -26.90 -11.78
C SER A 101 -10.52 -27.48 -10.39
N MET A 102 -11.33 -28.47 -10.00
CA MET A 102 -11.20 -29.16 -8.70
C MET A 102 -9.82 -29.82 -8.58
N ASN A 103 -9.39 -30.58 -9.59
CA ASN A 103 -8.07 -31.21 -9.61
C ASN A 103 -6.93 -30.18 -9.43
N PHE A 104 -7.04 -29.04 -10.11
CA PHE A 104 -6.06 -27.95 -10.00
C PHE A 104 -6.06 -27.29 -8.61
N TRP A 105 -7.23 -26.91 -8.09
CA TRP A 105 -7.34 -26.22 -6.81
C TRP A 105 -7.01 -27.13 -5.63
N SER A 106 -7.32 -28.42 -5.69
CA SER A 106 -6.87 -29.39 -4.68
C SER A 106 -5.34 -29.45 -4.59
N ALA A 107 -4.64 -29.34 -5.73
CA ALA A 107 -3.17 -29.31 -5.75
C ALA A 107 -2.56 -27.97 -5.28
N LEU A 108 -3.38 -26.95 -5.01
CA LEU A 108 -2.95 -25.67 -4.49
C LEU A 108 -3.29 -25.48 -3.00
N GLN A 109 -3.98 -26.43 -2.37
CA GLN A 109 -4.27 -26.39 -0.94
C GLN A 109 -2.95 -26.47 -0.15
N SER A 110 -2.82 -25.64 0.87
CA SER A 110 -1.66 -25.68 1.77
C SER A 110 -1.69 -26.94 2.65
N PRO A 111 -0.55 -27.31 3.26
CA PRO A 111 -0.52 -28.35 4.30
C PRO A 111 -1.42 -28.07 5.52
N HIS A 112 -1.82 -26.81 5.74
CA HIS A 112 -2.75 -26.42 6.81
C HIS A 112 -4.22 -26.44 6.37
N GLY A 113 -4.51 -26.82 5.12
CA GLY A 113 -5.86 -26.91 4.59
C GLY A 113 -6.46 -25.63 4.02
N HIS A 114 -5.76 -24.49 4.10
CA HIS A 114 -6.20 -23.21 3.52
C HIS A 114 -5.66 -23.01 2.09
N TRP A 115 -6.21 -22.03 1.37
CA TRP A 115 -5.70 -21.60 0.06
C TRP A 115 -5.00 -20.25 0.20
N PRO A 116 -3.66 -20.22 0.11
CA PRO A 116 -2.91 -18.98 -0.05
C PRO A 116 -3.43 -18.19 -1.25
N ALA A 117 -3.61 -16.88 -1.08
CA ALA A 117 -3.91 -15.96 -2.18
C ALA A 117 -3.30 -14.60 -1.87
N GLU A 118 -2.88 -13.90 -2.91
CA GLU A 118 -2.55 -12.48 -2.84
C GLU A 118 -3.81 -11.69 -2.48
N ASN A 119 -3.74 -10.90 -1.42
CA ASN A 119 -4.75 -9.91 -1.07
C ASN A 119 -4.15 -8.51 -1.20
N ALA A 120 -3.82 -8.15 -2.44
CA ALA A 120 -3.20 -6.89 -2.80
C ALA A 120 -4.14 -6.02 -3.64
N GLY A 121 -3.60 -4.96 -4.22
CA GLY A 121 -4.31 -4.09 -5.16
C GLY A 121 -4.25 -2.64 -4.73
N VAL A 122 -4.19 -2.36 -3.43
CA VAL A 122 -4.14 -0.99 -2.91
C VAL A 122 -2.70 -0.42 -2.97
N MET A 123 -2.53 0.77 -3.53
CA MET A 123 -1.20 1.37 -3.75
C MET A 123 -0.70 2.27 -2.62
N PHE A 124 -1.32 2.22 -1.44
CA PHE A 124 -0.93 3.03 -0.27
C PHE A 124 -0.69 2.20 1.00
N TYR A 125 -0.42 0.89 0.88
CA TYR A 125 -0.02 0.04 2.03
C TYR A 125 1.50 -0.10 2.17
N ILE A 126 2.22 -0.36 1.08
CA ILE A 126 3.68 -0.47 1.11
C ILE A 126 4.35 0.87 1.50
N PRO A 127 3.95 2.04 0.96
CA PRO A 127 4.63 3.28 1.31
C PRO A 127 4.60 3.61 2.80
N PRO A 128 3.44 3.58 3.50
CA PRO A 128 3.43 3.80 4.94
C PRO A 128 4.26 2.79 5.74
N LEU A 129 4.27 1.51 5.34
CA LEU A 129 5.13 0.51 5.98
C LEU A 129 6.61 0.88 5.85
N VAL A 130 7.04 1.28 4.64
CA VAL A 130 8.41 1.77 4.39
C VAL A 130 8.71 3.01 5.24
N PHE A 131 7.77 3.94 5.36
CA PHE A 131 7.94 5.14 6.19
C PHE A 131 8.09 4.79 7.67
N CYS A 132 7.26 3.88 8.19
CA CYS A 132 7.37 3.41 9.57
C CYS A 132 8.75 2.82 9.84
N MET A 133 9.24 1.92 8.98
CA MET A 133 10.57 1.29 9.14
C MET A 133 11.72 2.30 9.01
N TYR A 134 11.55 3.31 8.16
CA TYR A 134 12.51 4.40 8.01
C TYR A 134 12.57 5.28 9.26
N ILE A 135 11.41 5.69 9.77
CA ILE A 135 11.29 6.55 10.96
C ILE A 135 11.79 5.83 12.21
N SER A 136 11.53 4.53 12.35
CA SER A 136 12.02 3.72 13.48
C SER A 136 13.51 3.37 13.37
N GLY A 137 14.16 3.63 12.24
CA GLY A 137 15.55 3.23 12.00
C GLY A 137 15.75 1.72 11.85
N THR A 138 14.68 0.96 11.55
CA THR A 138 14.71 -0.51 11.47
C THR A 138 14.62 -1.04 10.04
N ILE A 139 14.72 -0.16 9.02
CA ILE A 139 14.54 -0.55 7.62
C ILE A 139 15.52 -1.63 7.17
N ASP A 140 16.79 -1.55 7.57
CA ASP A 140 17.81 -2.56 7.22
C ASP A 140 17.74 -3.82 8.08
N THR A 141 17.11 -3.72 9.26
CA THR A 141 16.86 -4.87 10.14
C THR A 141 15.69 -5.71 9.65
N VAL A 142 14.63 -5.05 9.16
CA VAL A 142 13.38 -5.71 8.74
C VAL A 142 13.42 -6.07 7.26
N PHE A 143 13.99 -5.22 6.40
CA PHE A 143 14.07 -5.44 4.96
C PHE A 143 15.50 -5.65 4.49
N ASN A 144 15.84 -6.91 4.19
CA ASN A 144 17.04 -7.21 3.42
C ASN A 144 16.93 -6.69 1.96
N GLU A 145 18.04 -6.76 1.21
CA GLU A 145 18.12 -6.29 -0.18
C GLU A 145 17.05 -6.91 -1.10
N HIS A 146 16.67 -8.16 -0.87
CA HIS A 146 15.66 -8.84 -1.67
C HIS A 146 14.27 -8.29 -1.38
N HIS A 147 13.90 -8.03 -0.12
CA HIS A 147 12.63 -7.38 0.22
C HIS A 147 12.53 -6.01 -0.47
N LYS A 148 13.58 -5.18 -0.36
CA LYS A 148 13.62 -3.86 -1.00
C LYS A 148 13.45 -3.98 -2.52
N ARG A 149 14.15 -4.92 -3.15
CA ARG A 149 14.04 -5.19 -4.59
C ARG A 149 12.63 -5.61 -5.00
N GLU A 150 11.94 -6.45 -4.22
CA GLU A 150 10.57 -6.85 -4.55
C GLU A 150 9.55 -5.72 -4.31
N MET A 151 9.75 -4.89 -3.28
CA MET A 151 8.90 -3.70 -3.07
C MET A 151 9.04 -2.70 -4.21
N LEU A 152 10.28 -2.41 -4.64
CA LEU A 152 10.55 -1.58 -5.81
C LEU A 152 9.93 -2.17 -7.07
N TRP A 153 10.09 -3.47 -7.28
CA TRP A 153 9.48 -4.15 -8.43
C TRP A 153 7.96 -4.04 -8.47
N TYR A 154 7.29 -4.21 -7.32
CA TYR A 154 5.85 -4.03 -7.22
C TYR A 154 5.44 -2.61 -7.64
N MET A 155 6.17 -1.58 -7.19
CA MET A 155 5.93 -0.19 -7.60
C MET A 155 6.13 -0.01 -9.11
N TYR A 156 7.18 -0.59 -9.71
CA TYR A 156 7.42 -0.52 -11.15
C TYR A 156 6.35 -1.23 -11.99
N CYS A 157 5.87 -2.37 -11.52
CA CYS A 157 4.79 -3.12 -12.18
C CYS A 157 3.46 -2.36 -12.20
N HIS A 158 3.24 -1.47 -11.24
CA HIS A 158 1.96 -0.79 -11.07
C HIS A 158 2.01 0.71 -11.32
N GLN A 159 3.15 1.23 -11.80
CA GLN A 159 3.23 2.60 -12.31
C GLN A 159 2.45 2.70 -13.63
N ASN A 160 1.52 3.65 -13.69
CA ASN A 160 0.78 3.95 -14.90
C ASN A 160 1.69 4.56 -15.98
N GLU A 161 1.23 4.52 -17.22
CA GLU A 161 1.98 5.03 -18.38
C GLU A 161 2.31 6.53 -18.25
N ASP A 162 1.46 7.29 -17.56
CA ASP A 162 1.66 8.71 -17.26
C ASP A 162 2.71 8.97 -16.16
N GLY A 163 3.23 7.92 -15.51
CA GLY A 163 4.21 8.01 -14.43
C GLY A 163 3.63 8.05 -13.02
N GLY A 164 2.31 8.08 -12.85
CA GLY A 164 1.66 8.09 -11.55
C GLY A 164 1.20 6.73 -11.04
N TRP A 165 0.55 6.72 -9.87
CA TRP A 165 -0.11 5.56 -9.27
C TRP A 165 -1.52 5.93 -8.84
N GLY A 166 -2.48 5.02 -9.07
CA GLY A 166 -3.86 5.19 -8.62
C GLY A 166 -4.09 4.72 -7.20
N LEU A 167 -5.34 4.83 -6.75
CA LEU A 167 -5.77 4.32 -5.43
C LEU A 167 -5.55 2.80 -5.30
N HIS A 168 -5.72 2.10 -6.41
CA HIS A 168 -5.46 0.69 -6.58
C HIS A 168 -4.76 0.42 -7.94
N ILE A 169 -4.27 -0.80 -8.17
CA ILE A 169 -3.49 -1.20 -9.34
C ILE A 169 -4.19 -0.97 -10.69
N GLU A 170 -5.53 -0.90 -10.69
CA GLU A 170 -6.35 -0.64 -11.88
C GLU A 170 -6.81 0.83 -11.99
N GLY A 171 -6.56 1.64 -10.96
CA GLY A 171 -7.05 3.01 -10.87
C GLY A 171 -6.20 4.00 -11.67
N PRO A 172 -6.81 5.11 -12.11
CA PRO A 172 -6.06 6.22 -12.71
C PRO A 172 -5.15 6.87 -11.67
N SER A 173 -4.07 7.50 -12.13
CA SER A 173 -3.10 8.15 -11.27
C SER A 173 -3.73 9.24 -10.39
N MET A 174 -3.32 9.27 -9.12
CA MET A 174 -3.78 10.24 -8.11
C MET A 174 -2.60 10.79 -7.31
N MET A 175 -2.73 11.99 -6.75
CA MET A 175 -1.67 12.73 -6.05
C MET A 175 -1.18 11.97 -4.82
N MET A 176 -2.09 11.54 -3.94
CA MET A 176 -1.70 10.80 -2.73
C MET A 176 -0.85 9.59 -3.06
N CYS A 177 -1.34 8.66 -3.88
CA CYS A 177 -0.61 7.43 -4.15
C CYS A 177 0.68 7.69 -4.95
N THR A 178 0.70 8.65 -5.87
CA THR A 178 1.91 8.97 -6.63
C THR A 178 3.01 9.54 -5.73
N VAL A 179 2.69 10.50 -4.86
CA VAL A 179 3.66 11.07 -3.92
C VAL A 179 4.15 10.00 -2.95
N LEU A 180 3.25 9.20 -2.37
CA LEU A 180 3.64 8.17 -1.41
C LEU A 180 4.57 7.12 -2.02
N ASN A 181 4.26 6.62 -3.23
CA ASN A 181 5.13 5.64 -3.91
C ASN A 181 6.46 6.27 -4.34
N TYR A 182 6.48 7.52 -4.81
CA TYR A 182 7.72 8.23 -5.09
C TYR A 182 8.64 8.30 -3.86
N LEU A 183 8.12 8.78 -2.73
CA LEU A 183 8.87 8.88 -1.48
C LEU A 183 9.37 7.51 -1.01
N ALA A 184 8.55 6.47 -1.14
CA ALA A 184 8.93 5.11 -0.74
C ALA A 184 10.06 4.55 -1.64
N MET A 185 10.00 4.72 -2.97
CA MET A 185 11.10 4.32 -3.85
C MET A 185 12.41 5.01 -3.48
N ARG A 186 12.35 6.32 -3.20
CA ARG A 186 13.53 7.09 -2.79
C ARG A 186 14.11 6.59 -1.45
N ILE A 187 13.25 6.27 -0.47
CA ILE A 187 13.68 5.67 0.82
C ILE A 187 14.30 4.29 0.62
N LEU A 188 13.77 3.49 -0.32
CA LEU A 188 14.28 2.14 -0.63
C LEU A 188 15.62 2.17 -1.39
N GLY A 189 16.11 3.33 -1.79
CA GLY A 189 17.45 3.54 -2.34
C GLY A 189 17.49 4.10 -3.76
N GLU A 190 16.34 4.36 -4.39
CA GLU A 190 16.33 4.92 -5.74
C GLU A 190 16.72 6.40 -5.76
N GLY A 191 17.46 6.80 -6.80
CA GLY A 191 17.79 8.19 -7.09
C GLY A 191 16.57 9.02 -7.54
N PRO A 192 16.68 10.36 -7.60
CA PRO A 192 15.58 11.21 -8.09
C PRO A 192 15.27 10.90 -9.56
N ASP A 193 16.28 10.50 -10.32
CA ASP A 193 16.17 10.05 -11.71
C ASP A 193 16.40 8.54 -11.84
N GLY A 194 16.21 7.80 -10.73
CA GLY A 194 16.37 6.36 -10.65
C GLY A 194 15.11 5.56 -10.95
N GLY A 195 15.20 4.26 -10.66
CA GLY A 195 14.17 3.27 -10.88
C GLY A 195 14.15 2.70 -12.30
N LEU A 196 13.47 1.57 -12.44
CA LEU A 196 13.26 0.94 -13.74
C LEU A 196 12.49 1.90 -14.66
N ASP A 197 13.02 2.14 -15.87
CA ASP A 197 12.39 3.05 -16.85
C ASP A 197 12.21 4.50 -16.32
N ASN A 198 13.17 4.98 -15.52
CA ASN A 198 13.17 6.30 -14.88
C ASN A 198 11.92 6.55 -14.03
N ALA A 199 11.42 5.51 -13.35
CA ALA A 199 10.18 5.56 -12.57
C ALA A 199 10.10 6.78 -11.64
N CYS A 200 11.18 7.13 -10.95
CA CYS A 200 11.23 8.30 -10.05
C CYS A 200 11.08 9.63 -10.82
N ALA A 201 11.76 9.79 -11.95
CA ALA A 201 11.67 11.01 -12.75
C ALA A 201 10.25 11.23 -13.31
N ARG A 202 9.63 10.15 -13.82
CA ARG A 202 8.25 10.22 -14.34
C ARG A 202 7.25 10.55 -13.25
N ALA A 203 7.41 9.93 -12.07
CA ALA A 203 6.60 10.20 -10.89
C ALA A 203 6.71 11.65 -10.44
N ARG A 204 7.95 12.16 -10.29
CA ARG A 204 8.20 13.56 -9.92
C ARG A 204 7.59 14.52 -10.93
N LYS A 205 7.77 14.25 -12.23
CA LYS A 205 7.14 15.04 -13.29
C LYS A 205 5.63 15.06 -13.16
N TRP A 206 4.99 13.90 -12.99
CA TRP A 206 3.55 13.80 -12.81
C TRP A 206 3.08 14.59 -11.58
N ILE A 207 3.78 14.50 -10.45
CA ILE A 207 3.48 15.23 -9.22
C ILE A 207 3.49 16.75 -9.49
N LEU A 208 4.56 17.26 -10.08
CA LEU A 208 4.73 18.70 -10.32
C LEU A 208 3.77 19.23 -11.38
N ASP A 209 3.50 18.47 -12.45
CA ASP A 209 2.54 18.86 -13.49
C ASP A 209 1.10 18.92 -12.95
N ASN A 210 0.79 18.18 -11.87
CA ASN A 210 -0.52 18.13 -11.24
C ASN A 210 -0.65 19.02 -9.98
N GLY A 211 0.26 19.98 -9.81
CA GLY A 211 0.19 21.01 -8.75
C GLY A 211 0.89 20.65 -7.44
N GLY A 212 1.68 19.57 -7.44
CA GLY A 212 2.55 19.20 -6.33
C GLY A 212 1.82 18.56 -5.15
N ALA A 213 2.60 18.12 -4.16
CA ALA A 213 2.10 17.35 -3.02
C ALA A 213 1.14 18.13 -2.09
N MET A 214 1.01 19.46 -2.24
CA MET A 214 0.06 20.29 -1.48
C MET A 214 -1.39 19.83 -1.63
N GLY A 215 -1.74 19.32 -2.82
CA GLY A 215 -3.07 18.84 -3.16
C GLY A 215 -3.36 17.39 -2.76
N SER A 216 -2.45 16.71 -2.05
CA SER A 216 -2.65 15.31 -1.67
C SER A 216 -3.94 15.10 -0.86
N GLY A 217 -4.60 13.94 -1.02
CA GLY A 217 -5.71 13.53 -0.17
C GLY A 217 -5.34 13.54 1.33
N SER A 218 -6.34 13.61 2.21
CA SER A 218 -6.13 13.80 3.65
C SER A 218 -5.18 12.77 4.28
N TRP A 219 -5.29 11.49 3.91
CA TRP A 219 -4.38 10.45 4.40
C TRP A 219 -2.95 10.63 3.91
N GLY A 220 -2.77 11.10 2.67
CA GLY A 220 -1.46 11.45 2.13
C GLY A 220 -0.81 12.58 2.89
N LYS A 221 -1.56 13.65 3.18
CA LYS A 221 -1.08 14.77 4.03
C LYS A 221 -0.65 14.28 5.41
N THR A 222 -1.46 13.44 6.05
CA THR A 222 -1.13 12.85 7.35
C THR A 222 0.18 12.04 7.32
N TRP A 223 0.34 11.14 6.34
CA TRP A 223 1.57 10.35 6.22
C TRP A 223 2.79 11.20 5.89
N MET A 224 2.64 12.21 5.04
CA MET A 224 3.72 13.15 4.73
C MET A 224 4.09 14.03 5.94
N ALA A 225 3.11 14.40 6.78
CA ALA A 225 3.37 15.14 8.02
C ALA A 225 4.13 14.28 9.04
N ILE A 226 3.72 13.02 9.21
CA ILE A 226 4.43 12.04 10.03
C ILE A 226 5.89 11.85 9.54
N LEU A 227 6.10 11.78 8.23
CA LEU A 227 7.43 11.65 7.63
C LEU A 227 8.27 12.93 7.72
N GLY A 228 7.63 14.09 7.88
CA GLY A 228 8.29 15.40 7.97
C GLY A 228 8.49 16.10 6.64
N VAL A 229 7.70 15.77 5.61
CA VAL A 229 7.71 16.45 4.30
C VAL A 229 6.47 17.28 4.05
N TYR A 230 5.61 17.48 5.05
CA TYR A 230 4.40 18.31 5.01
C TYR A 230 4.13 18.82 6.44
N GLU A 231 3.56 20.01 6.62
CA GLU A 231 3.28 20.51 7.98
C GLU A 231 1.88 20.11 8.47
N TRP A 232 1.77 19.74 9.76
CA TRP A 232 0.49 19.39 10.38
C TRP A 232 -0.58 20.49 10.23
N ASP A 233 -0.17 21.75 10.14
CA ASP A 233 -1.05 22.89 9.89
C ASP A 233 -1.82 22.80 8.57
N GLY A 234 -1.30 22.06 7.59
CA GLY A 234 -2.00 21.81 6.33
C GLY A 234 -2.91 20.59 6.34
N CYS A 235 -3.10 19.93 7.48
CA CYS A 235 -4.03 18.82 7.65
C CYS A 235 -5.35 19.30 8.28
N ASN A 236 -6.46 18.63 7.96
CA ASN A 236 -7.69 18.82 8.74
C ASN A 236 -7.48 18.27 10.16
N PRO A 237 -8.09 18.90 11.18
CA PRO A 237 -7.84 18.54 12.57
C PRO A 237 -8.38 17.15 12.89
N MET A 238 -7.59 16.36 13.64
CA MET A 238 -7.96 15.03 14.12
C MET A 238 -7.77 14.99 15.65
N PRO A 239 -8.59 15.73 16.41
CA PRO A 239 -8.39 15.90 17.85
C PRO A 239 -8.54 14.57 18.60
N PRO A 240 -7.59 14.18 19.47
CA PRO A 240 -7.73 13.00 20.31
C PRO A 240 -8.93 13.08 21.27
N GLU A 241 -9.44 14.28 21.55
CA GLU A 241 -10.60 14.52 22.41
C GLU A 241 -11.89 13.88 21.87
N PHE A 242 -11.97 13.72 20.55
CA PHE A 242 -13.09 13.04 19.87
C PHE A 242 -13.35 11.63 20.43
N TRP A 243 -12.30 10.97 20.92
CA TRP A 243 -12.36 9.61 21.46
C TRP A 243 -12.95 9.52 22.87
N PHE A 244 -13.09 10.65 23.58
CA PHE A 244 -13.65 10.71 24.93
C PHE A 244 -15.13 11.11 24.97
N TYR A 245 -15.78 11.28 23.82
CA TYR A 245 -17.19 11.64 23.78
C TYR A 245 -18.06 10.60 24.51
N PRO A 246 -19.14 11.01 25.18
CA PRO A 246 -20.10 10.06 25.71
C PRO A 246 -20.71 9.21 24.59
N SER A 247 -20.91 7.90 24.84
CA SER A 247 -21.46 6.95 23.85
C SER A 247 -22.86 7.33 23.34
N VAL A 248 -23.60 8.17 24.07
CA VAL A 248 -24.90 8.71 23.68
C VAL A 248 -24.82 9.67 22.48
N VAL A 249 -23.68 10.31 22.24
CA VAL A 249 -23.50 11.26 21.12
C VAL A 249 -23.64 10.52 19.78
N PRO A 250 -24.41 11.03 18.79
CA PRO A 250 -24.61 10.36 17.50
C PRO A 250 -23.32 10.10 16.73
N LEU A 251 -22.34 11.00 16.82
CA LEU A 251 -21.02 10.91 16.16
C LEU A 251 -19.97 10.16 16.97
N HIS A 252 -20.34 9.44 18.02
CA HIS A 252 -19.38 8.72 18.86
C HIS A 252 -18.54 7.70 18.06
N PRO A 253 -17.20 7.63 18.25
CA PRO A 253 -16.32 6.77 17.45
C PRO A 253 -16.68 5.27 17.46
N SER A 254 -17.33 4.76 18.51
CA SER A 254 -17.78 3.35 18.53
C SER A 254 -18.86 3.03 17.49
N LYS A 255 -19.59 4.04 17.01
CA LYS A 255 -20.62 3.91 15.97
C LYS A 255 -20.05 4.04 14.56
N MET A 256 -18.77 4.39 14.43
CA MET A 256 -18.09 4.45 13.14
C MET A 256 -17.76 3.04 12.64
N PHE A 257 -17.68 2.92 11.31
CA PHE A 257 -17.17 1.72 10.66
C PHE A 257 -15.81 1.32 11.25
N CYS A 258 -15.62 0.01 11.47
CA CYS A 258 -14.49 -0.50 12.25
C CYS A 258 -13.14 -0.13 11.65
N HIS A 259 -12.99 -0.20 10.33
CA HIS A 259 -11.76 0.21 9.66
C HIS A 259 -11.50 1.72 9.83
N CYS A 260 -12.54 2.56 9.72
CA CYS A 260 -12.38 3.99 9.95
C CYS A 260 -11.86 4.26 11.36
N ARG A 261 -12.47 3.70 12.41
CA ARG A 261 -12.00 3.97 13.78
C ARG A 261 -10.58 3.45 14.04
N LEU A 262 -10.24 2.27 13.52
CA LEU A 262 -8.91 1.67 13.71
C LEU A 262 -7.81 2.46 12.98
N THR A 263 -8.15 3.14 11.88
CA THR A 263 -7.21 4.04 11.19
C THR A 263 -7.12 5.41 11.84
N PHE A 264 -8.25 6.05 12.15
CA PHE A 264 -8.26 7.41 12.68
C PHE A 264 -7.77 7.51 14.13
N MET A 265 -7.86 6.45 14.93
CA MET A 265 -7.37 6.46 16.32
C MET A 265 -5.87 6.74 16.42
N PRO A 266 -4.97 5.95 15.79
CA PRO A 266 -3.54 6.26 15.81
C PRO A 266 -3.22 7.57 15.09
N MET A 267 -3.93 7.92 14.01
CA MET A 267 -3.74 9.22 13.34
C MET A 267 -4.06 10.40 14.27
N SER A 268 -5.12 10.29 15.08
CA SER A 268 -5.50 11.33 16.05
C SER A 268 -4.44 11.47 17.15
N TYR A 269 -3.88 10.36 17.62
CA TYR A 269 -2.77 10.39 18.58
C TYR A 269 -1.55 11.11 18.00
N LEU A 270 -1.12 10.74 16.78
CA LEU A 270 0.03 11.36 16.12
C LEU A 270 -0.22 12.84 15.80
N TYR A 271 -1.45 13.19 15.42
CA TYR A 271 -1.86 14.57 15.18
C TYR A 271 -1.83 15.40 16.48
N GLY A 272 -2.42 14.89 17.57
CA GLY A 272 -2.41 15.57 18.87
C GLY A 272 -1.00 15.77 19.41
N ARG A 273 -0.10 14.80 19.19
CA ARG A 273 1.33 14.92 19.51
C ARG A 273 2.14 15.75 18.51
N LYS A 274 1.53 16.15 17.39
CA LYS A 274 2.19 16.76 16.23
C LYS A 274 3.48 16.00 15.87
N PHE A 275 3.41 14.67 15.87
CA PHE A 275 4.58 13.82 15.69
C PHE A 275 5.18 14.02 14.30
N VAL A 276 6.50 14.17 14.25
CA VAL A 276 7.29 14.26 13.01
C VAL A 276 8.53 13.40 13.17
N GLY A 277 8.84 12.60 12.16
CA GLY A 277 10.08 11.82 12.08
C GLY A 277 11.33 12.70 11.98
N ALA A 278 12.51 12.08 12.06
CA ALA A 278 13.77 12.81 11.96
C ALA A 278 13.93 13.47 10.58
N ILE A 279 14.30 14.76 10.56
CA ILE A 279 14.55 15.52 9.32
C ILE A 279 15.96 15.22 8.81
N THR A 280 16.09 14.10 8.10
CA THR A 280 17.36 13.67 7.48
C THR A 280 17.67 14.46 6.20
N PRO A 281 18.88 14.35 5.63
CA PRO A 281 19.19 14.93 4.32
C PRO A 281 18.24 14.46 3.20
N LEU A 282 17.76 13.22 3.26
CA LEU A 282 16.78 12.71 2.29
C LEU A 282 15.42 13.38 2.45
N ILE A 283 14.96 13.60 3.69
CA ILE A 283 13.72 14.35 3.95
C ILE A 283 13.84 15.80 3.45
N GLN A 284 15.00 16.43 3.60
CA GLN A 284 15.26 17.76 3.05
C GLN A 284 15.17 17.76 1.52
N GLN A 285 15.74 16.75 0.84
CA GLN A 285 15.60 16.61 -0.62
C GLN A 285 14.13 16.48 -1.05
N PHE A 286 13.33 15.69 -0.33
CA PHE A 286 11.90 15.54 -0.64
C PHE A 286 11.15 16.86 -0.64
N ARG A 287 11.45 17.75 0.32
CA ARG A 287 10.86 19.09 0.41
C ARG A 287 11.18 19.99 -0.78
N GLU A 288 12.22 19.70 -1.55
CA GLU A 288 12.57 20.41 -2.78
C GLU A 288 12.06 19.68 -4.04
N GLU A 289 11.78 18.38 -3.95
CA GLU A 289 11.43 17.54 -5.11
C GLU A 289 9.93 17.51 -5.44
N ILE A 290 9.05 17.59 -4.43
CA ILE A 290 7.61 17.27 -4.60
C ILE A 290 6.69 18.49 -4.62
N TYR A 291 7.24 19.71 -4.63
CA TYR A 291 6.50 20.96 -4.53
C TYR A 291 6.84 21.92 -5.69
N ASN A 292 5.82 22.64 -6.19
CA ASN A 292 5.99 23.64 -7.25
C ASN A 292 6.52 24.99 -6.73
N GLU A 293 6.53 25.19 -5.41
CA GLU A 293 7.05 26.38 -4.76
C GLU A 293 7.97 25.97 -3.60
N PRO A 294 8.93 26.84 -3.20
CA PRO A 294 9.84 26.51 -2.11
C PRO A 294 9.08 26.14 -0.83
N TYR A 295 9.44 25.03 -0.20
CA TYR A 295 8.74 24.47 0.98
C TYR A 295 8.44 25.51 2.07
N LYS A 296 9.41 26.38 2.36
CA LYS A 296 9.32 27.44 3.37
C LYS A 296 8.30 28.55 3.06
N ASN A 297 7.89 28.69 1.81
CA ASN A 297 6.95 29.72 1.36
C ASN A 297 5.49 29.24 1.41
N ILE A 298 5.28 27.93 1.54
CA ILE A 298 3.94 27.32 1.53
C ILE A 298 3.17 27.78 2.78
N LYS A 299 1.98 28.34 2.55
CA LYS A 299 1.06 28.73 3.63
C LYS A 299 0.20 27.53 4.03
N TRP A 300 0.76 26.64 4.85
CA TRP A 300 0.18 25.34 5.19
C TRP A 300 -1.26 25.40 5.70
N SER A 301 -1.60 26.33 6.58
CA SER A 301 -2.98 26.48 7.10
C SER A 301 -4.05 26.68 6.03
N LYS A 302 -3.67 27.19 4.85
CA LYS A 302 -4.57 27.34 3.68
C LYS A 302 -4.71 26.06 2.85
N MET A 303 -3.82 25.09 3.03
CA MET A 303 -3.82 23.84 2.28
C MET A 303 -4.78 22.79 2.85
N ARG A 304 -5.35 22.98 4.04
CA ARG A 304 -6.25 22.01 4.71
C ARG A 304 -7.39 21.51 3.82
N HIS A 305 -8.04 22.42 3.09
CA HIS A 305 -9.15 22.12 2.18
C HIS A 305 -8.75 21.92 0.72
N VAL A 306 -7.46 22.10 0.39
CA VAL A 306 -6.95 21.90 -0.97
C VAL A 306 -6.83 20.40 -1.23
N CYS A 307 -7.45 19.93 -2.30
CA CYS A 307 -7.38 18.52 -2.72
C CYS A 307 -7.30 18.51 -4.25
N ALA A 308 -6.34 17.76 -4.80
CA ALA A 308 -6.17 17.57 -6.22
C ALA A 308 -7.44 16.95 -6.79
N LYS A 309 -7.81 17.33 -8.01
CA LYS A 309 -9.02 16.81 -8.66
C LYS A 309 -9.00 15.28 -8.74
N ALA A 310 -7.84 14.69 -8.99
CA ALA A 310 -7.65 13.24 -9.05
C ALA A 310 -7.89 12.52 -7.71
N ASP A 311 -7.74 13.22 -6.58
CA ASP A 311 -7.92 12.67 -5.24
C ASP A 311 -9.35 12.88 -4.71
N ASN A 312 -10.10 13.81 -5.32
CA ASN A 312 -11.35 14.31 -4.78
C ASN A 312 -12.58 13.49 -5.23
N TYR A 313 -12.62 12.21 -4.85
CA TYR A 313 -13.78 11.33 -5.10
C TYR A 313 -15.05 11.78 -4.37
N TYR A 314 -14.90 12.26 -3.13
CA TYR A 314 -16.01 12.74 -2.29
C TYR A 314 -15.74 14.17 -1.81
N PRO A 315 -16.17 15.18 -2.57
CA PRO A 315 -15.97 16.58 -2.21
C PRO A 315 -16.65 16.96 -0.90
N HIS A 316 -15.90 17.58 0.02
CA HIS A 316 -16.48 18.15 1.23
C HIS A 316 -17.37 19.36 0.88
N GLY A 317 -18.64 19.30 1.31
CA GLY A 317 -19.58 20.41 1.21
C GLY A 317 -19.26 21.55 2.17
N SER A 318 -19.90 22.71 1.98
CA SER A 318 -19.61 23.94 2.74
C SER A 318 -19.81 23.77 4.26
N VAL A 319 -20.85 23.03 4.67
CA VAL A 319 -21.10 22.75 6.10
C VAL A 319 -19.96 21.95 6.72
N GLN A 320 -19.48 20.92 6.03
CA GLN A 320 -18.38 20.10 6.53
C GLN A 320 -17.07 20.91 6.63
N ARG A 321 -16.78 21.76 5.64
CA ARG A 321 -15.61 22.66 5.69
C ARG A 321 -15.68 23.63 6.86
N LEU A 322 -16.86 24.24 7.07
CA LEU A 322 -17.10 25.13 8.21
C LEU A 322 -16.89 24.40 9.54
N LEU A 323 -17.40 23.17 9.70
CA LEU A 323 -17.16 22.38 10.91
C LEU A 323 -15.67 22.13 11.14
N TRP A 324 -14.90 21.78 10.10
CA TRP A 324 -13.45 21.63 10.20
C TRP A 324 -12.73 22.94 10.55
N ASP A 325 -13.19 24.08 10.03
CA ASP A 325 -12.63 25.39 10.35
C ASP A 325 -12.94 25.80 11.79
N ILE A 326 -14.14 25.51 12.30
CA ILE A 326 -14.48 25.74 13.71
C ILE A 326 -13.58 24.90 14.62
N VAL A 327 -13.41 23.61 14.31
CA VAL A 327 -12.54 22.74 15.12
C VAL A 327 -11.10 23.27 15.11
N TYR A 328 -10.58 23.68 13.95
CA TYR A 328 -9.20 24.14 13.84
C TYR A 328 -8.93 25.51 14.46
N TYR A 329 -9.72 26.54 14.11
CA TYR A 329 -9.45 27.91 14.55
C TYR A 329 -9.98 28.21 15.96
N ILE A 330 -10.99 27.48 16.43
CA ILE A 330 -11.61 27.72 17.73
C ILE A 330 -11.32 26.54 18.65
N GLY A 331 -11.67 25.32 18.23
CA GLY A 331 -11.52 24.11 19.04
C GLY A 331 -10.10 23.90 19.53
N GLU A 332 -9.12 23.87 18.62
CA GLU A 332 -7.71 23.66 18.99
C GLU A 332 -7.15 24.79 19.85
N SER A 333 -7.53 26.05 19.58
CA SER A 333 -7.09 27.17 20.41
C SER A 333 -7.62 27.07 21.84
N VAL A 334 -8.85 26.59 22.03
CA VAL A 334 -9.41 26.37 23.37
C VAL A 334 -8.72 25.19 24.06
N ILE A 335 -8.59 24.06 23.37
CA ILE A 335 -8.01 22.83 23.94
C ILE A 335 -6.54 23.02 24.30
N ASN A 336 -5.77 23.76 23.49
CA ASN A 336 -4.36 24.02 23.76
C ASN A 336 -4.10 25.10 24.82
N THR A 337 -5.14 25.65 25.45
CA THR A 337 -5.01 26.63 26.54
C THR A 337 -5.32 26.01 27.89
N TRP A 338 -4.59 26.44 28.93
CA TRP A 338 -4.87 26.03 30.30
C TRP A 338 -6.33 26.34 30.70
N PRO A 339 -7.05 25.44 31.38
CA PRO A 339 -6.60 24.20 32.03
C PRO A 339 -6.72 22.93 31.15
N PHE A 340 -6.93 23.07 29.84
CA PHE A 340 -7.25 21.95 28.94
C PHE A 340 -6.02 21.28 28.28
N ASN A 341 -4.83 21.90 28.37
CA ASN A 341 -3.56 21.40 27.81
C ASN A 341 -2.73 20.63 28.84
#